data_AF-A0A1V2QVZ0-F1
#
_entry.id   AF-A0A1V2QVZ0-F1
#
_cell.length_a   1.000
_cell.length_b   1.000
_cell.length_c   1.000
_cell.angle_alpha   90.00
_cell.angle_beta   90.00
_cell.angle_gamma   90.00
#
_symmetry.space_group_name_H-M   'P 1'
#
loop_
_entity.id
_entity.type
_entity.pdbx_description
1 polymer ?
#
loop_
_entity_poly.entity_id
_entity_poly.type
_entity_poly.pdbx_seq_one_letter_code
_entity_poly.pdbx_strand_id
1 'polypeptide(L)'
;MDLTWDEVDPRRHPFDSSSALAVISRLEPDGDRPTRPAGSVVSAPDLRWEGAEGGRWLGAMAEAITARFGRWAVGWQWTRVDGGPVVRGWCCSTHSLTTPAETLPRIADALCDWRAWLEDLAERFDRFPLGDLPDEEREGAWERATVHLVTHVVARVEAHDAWYDHCEQVLTWFLTRWGVPADRARTLVEEAIGGRFGSWVEPDGKLVQDVAEHLAVTIEIDRL
;
A
#
# COMPACT_ATOMS: atom_id res chain seq x y z
N MET A 1 -1.00 -10.07 1.40
CA MET A 1 -0.32 -10.59 0.19
C MET A 1 0.88 -9.71 -0.04
N ASP A 2 2.07 -10.29 -0.17
CA ASP A 2 3.29 -9.53 -0.44
C ASP A 2 3.35 -9.19 -1.95
N LEU A 3 3.50 -7.89 -2.27
CA LEU A 3 3.68 -7.38 -3.62
C LEU A 3 5.15 -7.00 -3.77
N THR A 4 5.77 -7.32 -4.90
CA THR A 4 7.12 -6.81 -5.22
C THR A 4 7.04 -5.48 -5.96
N TRP A 5 8.11 -4.67 -5.94
CA TRP A 5 8.11 -3.41 -6.70
C TRP A 5 7.86 -3.64 -8.20
N ASP A 6 8.45 -4.68 -8.79
CA ASP A 6 8.24 -5.01 -10.20
C ASP A 6 6.78 -5.35 -10.54
N GLU A 7 6.00 -5.82 -9.57
CA GLU A 7 4.58 -6.10 -9.73
C GLU A 7 3.69 -4.86 -9.56
N VAL A 8 4.20 -3.78 -8.98
CA VAL A 8 3.44 -2.56 -8.69
C VAL A 8 3.98 -1.31 -9.36
N ASP A 9 5.15 -1.36 -10.01
CA ASP A 9 5.75 -0.20 -10.67
C ASP A 9 4.76 0.36 -11.71
N PRO A 10 4.24 1.58 -11.50
CA PRO A 10 3.16 2.14 -12.32
C PRO A 10 3.57 2.31 -13.79
N ARG A 11 4.87 2.34 -14.09
CA ARG A 11 5.42 2.41 -15.46
C ARG A 11 5.18 1.12 -16.24
N ARG A 12 5.01 -0.01 -15.56
CA ARG A 12 4.76 -1.34 -16.15
C ARG A 12 3.28 -1.62 -16.37
N HIS A 13 2.41 -0.77 -15.84
CA HIS A 13 0.97 -0.98 -15.83
C HIS A 13 0.24 0.26 -16.34
N PRO A 14 -0.02 0.41 -17.65
CA PRO A 14 -0.82 1.51 -18.15
C PRO A 14 -2.22 1.52 -17.51
N PHE A 15 -2.64 2.67 -16.99
CA PHE A 15 -3.93 2.84 -16.34
C PHE A 15 -4.51 4.21 -16.65
N ASP A 16 -5.79 4.25 -17.01
CA ASP A 16 -6.54 5.49 -17.22
C ASP A 16 -7.56 5.66 -16.09
N SER A 17 -7.22 6.50 -15.12
CA SER A 17 -8.05 6.82 -13.95
C SER A 17 -9.43 7.36 -14.35
N SER A 18 -9.56 8.03 -15.50
CA SER A 18 -10.85 8.57 -15.96
C SER A 18 -11.81 7.47 -16.42
N SER A 19 -11.29 6.33 -16.86
CA SER A 19 -12.07 5.16 -17.28
C SER A 19 -12.40 4.19 -16.15
N ALA A 20 -11.76 4.33 -14.98
CA ALA A 20 -11.78 3.34 -13.90
C ALA A 20 -13.21 2.94 -13.50
N LEU A 21 -14.09 3.91 -13.23
CA LEU A 21 -15.48 3.64 -12.87
C LEU A 21 -16.24 2.90 -13.97
N ALA A 22 -16.03 3.26 -15.23
CA ALA A 22 -16.69 2.62 -16.35
C ALA A 22 -16.26 1.15 -16.50
N VAL A 23 -14.98 0.85 -16.21
CA VAL A 23 -14.46 -0.53 -16.23
C VAL A 23 -14.99 -1.31 -15.02
N ILE A 24 -14.88 -0.76 -13.81
CA ILE A 24 -15.37 -1.39 -12.56
C ILE A 24 -16.86 -1.70 -12.65
N SER A 25 -17.67 -0.81 -13.22
CA SER A 25 -19.12 -1.00 -13.35
C SER A 25 -19.52 -2.15 -14.28
N ARG A 26 -18.62 -2.57 -15.17
CA ARG A 26 -18.79 -3.70 -16.10
C ARG A 26 -18.25 -5.01 -15.53
N LEU A 27 -17.59 -5.00 -14.37
CA LEU A 27 -17.21 -6.23 -13.70
C LEU A 27 -18.46 -6.87 -13.09
N GLU A 28 -18.66 -8.15 -13.39
CA GLU A 28 -19.78 -8.96 -12.91
C GLU A 28 -19.23 -10.16 -12.14
N PRO A 29 -18.76 -9.95 -10.89
CA PRO A 29 -17.91 -10.93 -10.22
C PRO A 29 -18.62 -12.23 -9.78
N ASP A 30 -19.96 -12.32 -9.74
CA ASP A 30 -20.73 -13.58 -9.64
C ASP A 30 -22.26 -13.38 -9.56
N GLY A 31 -22.83 -12.44 -10.34
CA GLY A 31 -24.26 -12.13 -10.26
C GLY A 31 -24.63 -11.19 -9.11
N ASP A 32 -25.87 -11.31 -8.58
CA ASP A 32 -26.60 -10.24 -7.87
C ASP A 32 -25.76 -9.51 -6.80
N ARG A 33 -25.71 -8.18 -6.95
CA ARG A 33 -24.91 -7.30 -6.11
C ARG A 33 -25.55 -7.22 -4.72
N PRO A 34 -24.85 -7.59 -3.64
CA PRO A 34 -25.48 -7.72 -2.35
C PRO A 34 -25.86 -6.32 -1.85
N THR A 35 -27.11 -6.17 -1.44
CA THR A 35 -27.62 -4.93 -0.84
C THR A 35 -27.61 -5.08 0.66
N ARG A 36 -26.95 -4.16 1.36
CA ARG A 36 -26.89 -4.21 2.82
C ARG A 36 -28.31 -4.05 3.42
N PRO A 37 -28.68 -4.82 4.46
CA PRO A 37 -29.91 -4.59 5.22
C PRO A 37 -30.02 -3.14 5.72
N ALA A 38 -31.22 -2.56 5.66
CA ALA A 38 -31.42 -1.16 6.04
C ALA A 38 -31.27 -0.96 7.57
N GLY A 39 -30.38 -0.06 7.98
CA GLY A 39 -30.17 0.32 9.38
C GLY A 39 -29.03 1.34 9.53
N SER A 40 -29.17 2.30 10.44
CA SER A 40 -28.16 3.36 10.67
C SER A 40 -27.04 2.97 11.63
N VAL A 41 -27.15 1.82 12.30
CA VAL A 41 -26.20 1.34 13.31
C VAL A 41 -25.76 -0.05 12.94
N VAL A 42 -24.44 -0.31 13.01
CA VAL A 42 -23.86 -1.64 12.83
C VAL A 42 -24.47 -2.60 13.85
N SER A 43 -25.20 -3.59 13.37
CA SER A 43 -25.96 -4.54 14.16
C SER A 43 -25.45 -5.98 13.95
N ALA A 44 -25.80 -6.92 14.83
CA ALA A 44 -25.42 -8.32 14.67
C ALA A 44 -25.87 -8.93 13.31
N PRO A 45 -27.04 -8.58 12.75
CA PRO A 45 -27.39 -8.91 11.37
C PRO A 45 -26.45 -8.34 10.31
N ASP A 46 -25.96 -7.11 10.46
CA ASP A 46 -25.01 -6.49 9.51
C ASP A 46 -23.70 -7.25 9.46
N LEU A 47 -23.15 -7.61 10.63
CA LEU A 47 -21.90 -8.37 10.73
C LEU A 47 -22.02 -9.78 10.13
N ARG A 48 -23.19 -10.42 10.28
CA ARG A 48 -23.47 -11.73 9.67
C ARG A 48 -23.59 -11.64 8.15
N TRP A 49 -24.25 -10.59 7.65
CA TRP A 49 -24.36 -10.33 6.22
C TRP A 49 -22.99 -10.03 5.61
N GLU A 50 -22.18 -9.20 6.27
CA GLU A 50 -20.80 -8.90 5.89
C GLU A 50 -19.96 -10.18 5.81
N GLY A 51 -19.95 -10.98 6.88
CA GLY A 51 -19.18 -12.23 6.92
C GLY A 51 -19.64 -13.30 5.92
N ALA A 52 -20.84 -13.15 5.33
CA ALA A 52 -21.40 -14.08 4.37
C ALA A 52 -21.44 -13.50 2.95
N GLU A 53 -22.40 -12.64 2.65
CA GLU A 53 -22.68 -12.16 1.30
C GLU A 53 -21.74 -11.03 0.89
N GLY A 54 -21.55 -10.04 1.77
CA GLY A 54 -20.71 -8.88 1.49
C GLY A 54 -19.24 -9.27 1.25
N GLY A 55 -18.68 -10.11 2.12
CA GLY A 55 -17.31 -10.61 2.03
C GLY A 55 -17.07 -11.49 0.80
N ARG A 56 -18.01 -12.39 0.46
CA ARG A 56 -17.91 -13.21 -0.76
C ARG A 56 -17.91 -12.35 -2.02
N TRP A 57 -18.82 -11.38 -2.12
CA TRP A 57 -18.87 -10.48 -3.26
C TRP A 57 -17.63 -9.60 -3.35
N LEU A 58 -17.14 -9.08 -2.22
CA LEU A 58 -15.93 -8.26 -2.18
C LEU A 58 -14.69 -9.06 -2.61
N GLY A 59 -14.57 -10.32 -2.16
CA GLY A 59 -13.52 -11.23 -2.61
C GLY A 59 -13.57 -11.46 -4.13
N ALA A 60 -14.76 -11.80 -4.65
CA ALA A 60 -14.96 -11.99 -6.09
C ALA A 60 -14.69 -10.71 -6.90
N MET A 61 -15.06 -9.54 -6.36
CA MET A 61 -14.74 -8.25 -6.97
C MET A 61 -13.23 -7.97 -6.97
N ALA A 62 -12.53 -8.25 -5.87
CA ALA A 62 -11.08 -8.13 -5.80
C ALA A 62 -10.37 -9.06 -6.80
N GLU A 63 -10.87 -10.29 -6.96
CA GLU A 63 -10.39 -11.22 -7.99
C GLU A 63 -10.66 -10.69 -9.41
N ALA A 64 -11.86 -10.18 -9.68
CA ALA A 64 -12.21 -9.60 -10.98
C ALA A 64 -11.36 -8.37 -11.33
N ILE A 65 -11.10 -7.50 -10.35
CA ILE A 65 -10.20 -6.34 -10.50
C ILE A 65 -8.78 -6.81 -10.80
N THR A 66 -8.28 -7.78 -10.03
CA THR A 66 -6.92 -8.34 -10.23
C THR A 66 -6.79 -9.01 -11.60
N ALA A 67 -7.80 -9.76 -12.04
CA ALA A 67 -7.83 -10.37 -13.36
C ALA A 67 -7.85 -9.33 -14.48
N ARG A 68 -8.54 -8.19 -14.27
CA ARG A 68 -8.69 -7.13 -15.28
C ARG A 68 -7.47 -6.21 -15.38
N PHE A 69 -6.90 -5.81 -14.25
CA PHE A 69 -5.84 -4.80 -14.19
C PHE A 69 -4.47 -5.38 -13.92
N GLY A 70 -4.39 -6.62 -13.43
CA GLY A 70 -3.16 -7.28 -13.01
C GLY A 70 -2.94 -7.17 -11.51
N ARG A 71 -1.84 -7.80 -11.06
CA ARG A 71 -1.51 -7.96 -9.65
C ARG A 71 -1.28 -6.66 -8.90
N TRP A 72 -0.80 -5.61 -9.58
CA TRP A 72 -0.63 -4.29 -8.96
C TRP A 72 -1.91 -3.79 -8.30
N ALA A 73 -3.09 -4.13 -8.84
CA ALA A 73 -4.35 -3.59 -8.36
C ALA A 73 -4.72 -4.08 -6.96
N VAL A 74 -4.16 -5.19 -6.45
CA VAL A 74 -4.52 -5.82 -5.16
C VAL A 74 -4.48 -4.84 -3.97
N GLY A 75 -3.63 -3.81 -4.02
CA GLY A 75 -3.48 -2.80 -2.97
C GLY A 75 -4.66 -1.85 -2.80
N TRP A 76 -5.65 -1.83 -3.70
CA TRP A 76 -6.82 -0.94 -3.62
C TRP A 76 -7.62 -1.07 -2.32
N GLN A 77 -7.55 -2.23 -1.66
CA GLN A 77 -8.25 -2.52 -0.41
C GLN A 77 -7.41 -2.28 0.85
N TRP A 78 -6.15 -1.88 0.72
CA TRP A 78 -5.25 -1.65 1.86
C TRP A 78 -5.51 -0.27 2.46
N THR A 79 -6.52 -0.22 3.32
CA THR A 79 -7.04 1.04 3.85
C THR A 79 -6.17 1.60 4.97
N ARG A 80 -6.26 2.92 5.16
CA ARG A 80 -5.64 3.62 6.29
C ARG A 80 -6.01 3.03 7.65
N VAL A 81 -7.22 2.48 7.81
CA VAL A 81 -7.66 1.91 9.09
C VAL A 81 -6.78 0.72 9.48
N ASP A 82 -6.31 -0.04 8.48
CA ASP A 82 -5.46 -1.21 8.61
C ASP A 82 -3.99 -0.90 8.25
N GLY A 83 -3.58 0.38 8.33
CA GLY A 83 -2.19 0.82 8.12
C GLY A 83 -1.77 1.01 6.66
N GLY A 84 -2.69 0.80 5.72
CA GLY A 84 -2.43 0.93 4.29
C GLY A 84 -2.57 2.35 3.73
N PRO A 85 -2.11 2.60 2.50
CA PRO A 85 -2.03 3.94 1.93
C PRO A 85 -3.32 4.40 1.25
N VAL A 86 -4.35 3.56 1.16
CA VAL A 86 -5.64 3.96 0.56
C VAL A 86 -6.45 4.73 1.59
N VAL A 87 -6.67 6.01 1.32
CA VAL A 87 -7.35 6.96 2.21
C VAL A 87 -8.70 7.41 1.66
N ARG A 88 -8.97 7.17 0.37
CA ARG A 88 -10.20 7.61 -0.31
C ARG A 88 -11.13 6.44 -0.66
N GLY A 89 -12.43 6.72 -0.59
CA GLY A 89 -13.47 5.85 -1.14
C GLY A 89 -13.79 4.59 -0.31
N TRP A 90 -12.81 4.01 0.39
CA TRP A 90 -12.95 2.72 1.06
C TRP A 90 -12.35 2.73 2.48
N CYS A 91 -13.07 2.17 3.46
CA CYS A 91 -12.53 2.01 4.83
C CYS A 91 -12.74 0.60 5.40
N CYS A 92 -13.95 0.06 5.33
CA CYS A 92 -14.23 -1.34 5.67
C CYS A 92 -15.52 -1.79 4.98
N SER A 93 -15.71 -3.10 4.82
CA SER A 93 -16.90 -3.67 4.18
C SER A 93 -18.19 -3.17 4.84
N THR A 94 -18.25 -3.12 6.18
CA THR A 94 -19.40 -2.62 6.94
C THR A 94 -19.81 -1.19 6.57
N HIS A 95 -18.87 -0.29 6.30
CA HIS A 95 -19.18 1.12 6.00
C HIS A 95 -19.20 1.44 4.50
N SER A 96 -18.47 0.66 3.69
CA SER A 96 -18.26 0.94 2.27
C SER A 96 -19.17 0.12 1.34
N LEU A 97 -19.64 -1.07 1.77
CA LEU A 97 -20.64 -1.87 1.06
C LEU A 97 -22.06 -1.43 1.44
N THR A 98 -22.73 -0.72 0.54
CA THR A 98 -24.11 -0.22 0.74
C THR A 98 -25.00 -0.65 -0.42
N THR A 99 -25.08 0.19 -1.44
CA THR A 99 -25.81 -0.06 -2.70
C THR A 99 -24.82 -0.09 -3.86
N PRO A 100 -25.12 -0.78 -4.97
CA PRO A 100 -24.24 -0.80 -6.13
C PRO A 100 -23.84 0.59 -6.65
N ALA A 101 -24.79 1.53 -6.65
CA ALA A 101 -24.57 2.88 -7.14
C ALA A 101 -23.58 3.68 -6.27
N GLU A 102 -23.44 3.33 -4.99
CA GLU A 102 -22.51 3.96 -4.06
C GLU A 102 -21.21 3.18 -3.92
N THR A 103 -21.28 1.86 -3.94
CA THR A 103 -20.13 0.96 -3.75
C THR A 103 -19.17 0.98 -4.94
N LEU A 104 -19.67 0.98 -6.18
CA LEU A 104 -18.79 0.92 -7.36
C LEU A 104 -17.95 2.20 -7.54
N PRO A 105 -18.48 3.43 -7.37
CA PRO A 105 -17.66 4.63 -7.33
C PRO A 105 -16.59 4.58 -6.24
N ARG A 106 -16.92 4.09 -5.05
CA ARG A 106 -15.98 3.96 -3.93
C ARG A 106 -14.80 3.03 -4.24
N ILE A 107 -15.07 1.89 -4.88
CA ILE A 107 -14.03 0.96 -5.34
C ILE A 107 -13.15 1.61 -6.42
N ALA A 108 -13.76 2.30 -7.38
CA ALA A 108 -13.02 3.01 -8.42
C ALA A 108 -12.12 4.11 -7.82
N ASP A 109 -12.63 4.89 -6.87
CA ASP A 109 -11.87 5.93 -6.16
C ASP A 109 -10.70 5.31 -5.37
N ALA A 110 -10.93 4.19 -4.67
CA ALA A 110 -9.89 3.48 -3.93
C ALA A 110 -8.79 2.93 -4.84
N LEU A 111 -9.15 2.37 -6.00
CA LEU A 111 -8.19 1.91 -7.01
C LEU A 111 -7.37 3.08 -7.59
N CYS A 112 -8.02 4.22 -7.87
CA CYS A 112 -7.34 5.42 -8.35
C CYS A 112 -6.43 6.03 -7.28
N ASP A 113 -6.83 6.00 -6.01
CA ASP A 113 -6.04 6.48 -4.88
C ASP A 113 -4.80 5.61 -4.64
N TRP A 114 -4.96 4.29 -4.71
CA TRP A 114 -3.85 3.34 -4.72
C TRP A 114 -2.91 3.58 -5.92
N ARG A 115 -3.46 3.80 -7.11
CA ARG A 115 -2.67 4.14 -8.29
C ARG A 115 -1.83 5.40 -8.09
N ALA A 116 -2.44 6.47 -7.61
CA ALA A 116 -1.77 7.75 -7.38
C ALA A 116 -0.65 7.60 -6.34
N TRP A 117 -0.86 6.77 -5.31
CA TRP A 117 0.18 6.43 -4.33
C TRP A 117 1.40 5.76 -4.98
N LEU A 118 1.18 4.77 -5.86
CA LEU A 118 2.28 4.11 -6.58
C LEU A 118 3.06 5.06 -7.49
N GLU A 119 2.36 6.00 -8.14
CA GLU A 119 2.98 7.03 -8.99
C GLU A 119 3.82 8.02 -8.17
N ASP A 120 3.34 8.46 -7.00
CA ASP A 120 4.11 9.34 -6.10
C ASP A 120 5.34 8.62 -5.54
N LEU A 121 5.22 7.33 -5.19
CA LEU A 121 6.37 6.51 -4.77
C LEU A 121 7.41 6.36 -5.89
N ALA A 122 6.98 6.10 -7.11
CA ALA A 122 7.87 5.97 -8.25
C ALA A 122 8.67 7.27 -8.48
N GLU A 123 8.02 8.43 -8.39
CA GLU A 123 8.70 9.74 -8.48
C GLU A 123 9.71 9.92 -7.34
N ARG A 124 9.34 9.59 -6.10
CA ARG A 124 10.22 9.72 -4.94
C ARG A 124 11.42 8.79 -5.01
N PHE A 125 11.25 7.57 -5.50
CA PHE A 125 12.34 6.63 -5.67
C PHE A 125 13.38 7.19 -6.66
N ASP A 126 12.93 7.81 -7.75
CA ASP A 126 13.81 8.39 -8.75
C ASP A 126 14.56 9.66 -8.26
N ARG A 127 14.12 10.30 -7.16
CA ARG A 127 14.86 11.43 -6.53
C ARG A 127 16.18 11.01 -5.88
N PHE A 128 16.39 9.71 -5.69
CA PHE A 128 17.61 9.15 -5.10
C PHE A 128 18.25 8.17 -6.09
N PRO A 129 19.05 8.63 -7.07
CA PRO A 129 19.60 7.79 -8.13
C PRO A 129 20.80 6.94 -7.66
N LEU A 130 20.56 6.01 -6.74
CA LEU A 130 21.59 5.31 -5.98
C LEU A 130 22.51 4.41 -6.82
N GLY A 131 22.06 4.00 -8.00
CA GLY A 131 22.84 3.17 -8.92
C GLY A 131 24.03 3.88 -9.58
N ASP A 132 24.02 5.21 -9.63
CA ASP A 132 25.01 6.02 -10.35
C ASP A 132 25.94 6.81 -9.42
N LEU A 133 25.74 6.71 -8.09
CA LEU A 133 26.51 7.47 -7.11
C LEU A 133 27.88 6.84 -6.83
N PRO A 134 28.92 7.66 -6.59
CA PRO A 134 30.19 7.19 -6.02
C PRO A 134 29.96 6.47 -4.69
N ASP A 135 30.79 5.48 -4.38
CA ASP A 135 30.66 4.65 -3.18
C ASP A 135 30.67 5.49 -1.89
N GLU A 136 31.50 6.53 -1.82
CA GLU A 136 31.56 7.45 -0.69
C GLU A 136 30.27 8.27 -0.44
N GLU A 137 29.40 8.40 -1.43
CA GLU A 137 28.15 9.17 -1.33
C GLU A 137 26.91 8.30 -1.09
N ARG A 138 27.03 6.98 -1.33
CA ARG A 138 25.90 6.05 -1.31
C ARG A 138 25.31 5.85 0.07
N GLU A 139 26.13 5.69 1.10
CA GLU A 139 25.66 5.52 2.49
C GLU A 139 24.73 6.67 2.90
N GLY A 140 25.20 7.91 2.79
CA GLY A 140 24.38 9.08 3.13
C GLY A 140 23.17 9.25 2.22
N ALA A 141 23.20 8.73 0.99
CA ALA A 141 22.05 8.76 0.10
C ALA A 141 20.97 7.73 0.49
N TRP A 142 21.35 6.52 0.94
CA TRP A 142 20.42 5.54 1.52
C TRP A 142 19.73 6.10 2.77
N GLU A 143 20.51 6.73 3.64
CA GLU A 143 20.01 7.33 4.88
C GLU A 143 18.95 8.40 4.57
N ARG A 144 19.29 9.39 3.73
CA ARG A 144 18.35 10.46 3.34
C ARG A 144 17.10 9.92 2.65
N ALA A 145 17.24 8.90 1.81
CA ALA A 145 16.10 8.28 1.15
C ALA A 145 15.18 7.58 2.16
N THR A 146 15.76 6.86 3.12
CA THR A 146 15.02 6.16 4.17
C THR A 146 14.23 7.13 5.03
N VAL A 147 14.86 8.20 5.53
CA VAL A 147 14.17 9.26 6.29
C VAL A 147 13.03 9.86 5.47
N HIS A 148 13.28 10.15 4.19
CA HIS A 148 12.28 10.74 3.30
C HIS A 148 11.06 9.82 3.11
N LEU A 149 11.29 8.53 2.88
CA LEU A 149 10.24 7.56 2.63
C LEU A 149 9.45 7.23 3.90
N VAL A 150 10.11 7.03 5.04
CA VAL A 150 9.43 6.80 6.32
C VAL A 150 8.52 7.98 6.67
N THR A 151 9.04 9.21 6.59
CA THR A 151 8.25 10.43 6.85
C THR A 151 7.06 10.54 5.91
N HIS A 152 7.26 10.17 4.64
CA HIS A 152 6.20 10.23 3.64
C HIS A 152 5.08 9.19 3.91
N VAL A 153 5.45 7.96 4.27
CA VAL A 153 4.49 6.92 4.67
C VAL A 153 3.70 7.38 5.89
N VAL A 154 4.38 7.84 6.95
CA VAL A 154 3.73 8.37 8.17
C VAL A 154 2.73 9.48 7.82
N ALA A 155 3.12 10.44 6.99
CA ALA A 155 2.23 11.54 6.59
C ALA A 155 1.02 11.05 5.77
N ARG A 156 1.14 9.94 5.05
CA ARG A 156 0.07 9.37 4.24
C ARG A 156 -0.93 8.57 5.07
N VAL A 157 -0.42 7.70 5.94
CA VAL A 157 -1.23 6.74 6.71
C VAL A 157 -1.57 7.23 8.12
N GLU A 158 -1.00 8.36 8.52
CA GLU A 158 -1.19 9.02 9.84
C GLU A 158 -0.88 8.11 11.03
N ALA A 159 0.13 7.25 10.86
CA ALA A 159 0.59 6.28 11.86
C ALA A 159 -0.56 5.45 12.49
N HIS A 160 -1.57 5.10 11.69
CA HIS A 160 -2.68 4.22 12.09
C HIS A 160 -2.21 2.80 12.46
N ASP A 161 -3.14 1.87 12.68
CA ASP A 161 -2.78 0.50 13.05
C ASP A 161 -1.83 -0.14 12.02
N ALA A 162 -0.82 -0.88 12.48
CA ALA A 162 0.12 -1.63 11.65
C ALA A 162 0.78 -0.83 10.50
N TRP A 163 0.85 0.51 10.59
CA TRP A 163 1.42 1.36 9.55
C TRP A 163 2.87 1.03 9.20
N TYR A 164 3.60 0.47 10.16
CA TYR A 164 4.99 0.06 10.00
C TYR A 164 5.11 -1.11 9.00
N ASP A 165 4.11 -1.98 8.86
CA ASP A 165 4.12 -3.04 7.84
C ASP A 165 4.15 -2.44 6.42
N HIS A 166 3.36 -1.38 6.20
CA HIS A 166 3.38 -0.64 4.93
C HIS A 166 4.68 0.13 4.73
N CYS A 167 5.25 0.68 5.81
CA CYS A 167 6.57 1.31 5.79
C CYS A 167 7.66 0.33 5.37
N GLU A 168 7.69 -0.86 5.97
CA GLU A 168 8.62 -1.94 5.64
C GLU A 168 8.50 -2.36 4.17
N GLN A 169 7.26 -2.47 3.68
CA GLN A 169 7.00 -2.77 2.28
C GLN A 169 7.53 -1.70 1.33
N VAL A 170 7.31 -0.41 1.62
CA VAL A 170 7.81 0.71 0.80
C VAL A 170 9.33 0.75 0.78
N LEU A 171 9.99 0.54 1.93
CA LEU A 171 11.45 0.48 1.98
C LEU A 171 11.97 -0.74 1.20
N THR A 172 11.33 -1.90 1.34
CA THR A 172 11.68 -3.10 0.57
C THR A 172 11.57 -2.81 -0.93
N TRP A 173 10.50 -2.16 -1.38
CA TRP A 173 10.36 -1.75 -2.78
C TRP A 173 11.45 -0.80 -3.24
N PHE A 174 11.78 0.20 -2.43
CA PHE A 174 12.85 1.15 -2.74
C PHE A 174 14.19 0.45 -2.92
N LEU A 175 14.56 -0.45 -2.01
CA LEU A 175 15.80 -1.22 -2.11
C LEU A 175 15.81 -2.10 -3.38
N THR A 176 14.70 -2.76 -3.69
CA THR A 176 14.60 -3.59 -4.91
C THR A 176 14.70 -2.80 -6.20
N ARG A 177 14.13 -1.59 -6.24
CA ARG A 177 14.24 -0.66 -7.37
C ARG A 177 15.69 -0.29 -7.68
N TRP A 178 16.55 -0.31 -6.66
CA TRP A 178 17.99 -0.01 -6.76
C TRP A 178 18.88 -1.26 -6.74
N GLY A 179 18.31 -2.44 -6.99
CA GLY A 179 19.06 -3.66 -7.28
C GLY A 179 19.35 -4.55 -6.08
N VAL A 180 18.85 -4.22 -4.88
CA VAL A 180 18.94 -5.14 -3.73
C VAL A 180 17.94 -6.29 -3.93
N PRO A 181 18.36 -7.58 -3.88
CA PRO A 181 17.45 -8.71 -4.01
C PRO A 181 16.31 -8.66 -2.99
N ALA A 182 15.07 -8.99 -3.40
CA ALA A 182 13.87 -8.82 -2.57
C ALA A 182 13.95 -9.50 -1.20
N ASP A 183 14.48 -10.73 -1.13
CA ASP A 183 14.62 -11.43 0.15
C ASP A 183 15.63 -10.75 1.07
N ARG A 184 16.73 -10.22 0.52
CA ARG A 184 17.71 -9.46 1.31
C ARG A 184 17.15 -8.12 1.74
N ALA A 185 16.46 -7.41 0.86
CA ALA A 185 15.80 -6.14 1.16
C ALA A 185 14.83 -6.29 2.33
N ARG A 186 14.01 -7.35 2.33
CA ARG A 186 13.10 -7.66 3.44
C ARG A 186 13.84 -7.87 4.75
N THR A 187 14.90 -8.69 4.76
CA THR A 187 15.70 -8.93 5.96
C THR A 187 16.36 -7.65 6.49
N LEU A 188 16.96 -6.83 5.61
CA LEU A 188 17.58 -5.56 6.00
C LEU A 188 16.58 -4.61 6.67
N VAL A 189 15.38 -4.52 6.10
CA VAL A 189 14.31 -3.66 6.60
C VAL A 189 13.76 -4.19 7.93
N GLU A 190 13.52 -5.50 8.05
CA GLU A 190 13.10 -6.14 9.30
C GLU A 190 14.15 -5.97 10.40
N GLU A 191 15.45 -6.08 10.08
CA GLU A 191 16.53 -5.81 11.03
C GLU A 191 16.59 -4.33 11.46
N ALA A 192 16.27 -3.41 10.56
CA ALA A 192 16.32 -1.97 10.83
C ALA A 192 15.11 -1.46 11.64
N ILE A 193 13.90 -1.94 11.31
CA ILE A 193 12.63 -1.51 11.92
C ILE A 193 12.15 -2.45 13.01
N GLY A 194 12.39 -3.76 12.89
CA GLY A 194 11.70 -4.85 13.61
C GLY A 194 11.38 -4.58 15.08
N GLY A 195 10.13 -4.15 15.34
CA GLY A 195 9.59 -3.88 16.67
C GLY A 195 9.96 -2.52 17.27
N ARG A 196 10.67 -1.65 16.56
CA ARG A 196 11.03 -0.28 16.97
C ARG A 196 9.89 0.71 16.72
N PHE A 197 9.14 0.53 15.65
CA PHE A 197 7.91 1.30 15.38
C PHE A 197 6.70 0.61 16.05
N GLY A 198 5.70 1.41 16.43
CA GLY A 198 4.48 0.93 17.08
C GLY A 198 3.22 1.39 16.37
N SER A 199 2.15 0.60 16.48
CA SER A 199 0.81 0.99 16.00
C SER A 199 0.32 2.24 16.73
N TRP A 200 -0.41 3.11 16.04
CA TRP A 200 -1.05 4.30 16.62
C TRP A 200 -0.06 5.34 17.19
N VAL A 201 1.22 5.22 16.86
CA VAL A 201 2.28 6.09 17.37
C VAL A 201 3.13 6.56 16.20
N GLU A 202 3.11 7.88 15.98
CA GLU A 202 4.07 8.52 15.09
C GLU A 202 5.48 8.41 15.69
N PRO A 203 6.47 7.91 14.94
CA PRO A 203 7.83 7.76 15.45
C PRO A 203 8.46 9.14 15.62
N ASP A 204 9.27 9.33 16.65
CA ASP A 204 10.05 10.56 16.77
C ASP A 204 11.15 10.63 15.69
N GLY A 205 11.55 11.84 15.33
CA GLY A 205 12.52 12.05 14.25
C GLY A 205 13.91 11.45 14.54
N LYS A 206 14.30 11.26 15.80
CA LYS A 206 15.57 10.60 16.14
C LYS A 206 15.48 9.10 15.87
N LEU A 207 14.36 8.47 16.22
CA LEU A 207 14.14 7.07 15.91
C LEU A 207 14.15 6.82 14.39
N VAL A 208 13.52 7.70 13.61
CA VAL A 208 13.55 7.61 12.14
C VAL A 208 14.98 7.74 11.61
N GLN A 209 15.75 8.68 12.15
CA GLN A 209 17.16 8.87 11.81
C GLN A 209 18.00 7.62 12.16
N ASP A 210 17.86 7.09 13.38
CA ASP A 210 18.59 5.90 13.82
C ASP A 210 18.26 4.66 12.97
N VAL A 211 17.01 4.52 12.50
CA VAL A 211 16.61 3.46 11.56
C VAL A 211 17.28 3.65 10.21
N ALA A 212 17.31 4.89 9.70
CA ALA A 212 17.92 5.21 8.42
C ALA A 212 19.43 5.00 8.41
N GLU A 213 20.14 5.44 9.45
CA GLU A 213 21.58 5.23 9.62
C GLU A 213 21.91 3.74 9.69
N HIS A 214 21.18 2.99 10.52
CA HIS A 214 21.38 1.55 10.65
C HIS A 214 21.18 0.84 9.30
N LEU A 215 20.08 1.12 8.60
CA LEU A 215 19.80 0.51 7.30
C LEU A 215 20.90 0.84 6.26
N ALA A 216 21.33 2.10 6.18
CA ALA A 216 22.37 2.53 5.25
C ALA A 216 23.71 1.82 5.50
N VAL A 217 24.14 1.76 6.77
CA VAL A 217 25.39 1.08 7.16
C VAL A 217 25.32 -0.40 6.83
N THR A 218 24.23 -1.09 7.15
CA THR A 218 24.10 -2.53 6.89
C THR A 218 24.10 -2.84 5.39
N ILE A 219 23.48 -1.99 4.55
CA ILE A 219 23.51 -2.15 3.09
C ILE A 219 24.94 -2.07 2.54
N GLU A 220 25.74 -1.11 2.99
CA GLU A 220 27.09 -0.91 2.47
C GLU A 220 28.10 -1.93 3.00
N ILE A 221 27.98 -2.36 4.26
CA ILE A 221 28.81 -3.43 4.83
C ILE A 221 28.65 -4.73 4.03
N ASP A 222 27.42 -5.08 3.68
CA ASP A 222 27.11 -6.33 2.98
C ASP A 222 27.53 -6.34 1.50
N ARG A 223 27.90 -5.18 0.94
CA ARG A 223 28.41 -5.08 -0.43
C ARG A 223 29.90 -5.40 -0.54
N LEU A 224 30.64 -5.35 0.57
CA LEU A 224 32.09 -5.60 0.67
C LEU A 224 32.38 -7.10 0.84
#